data_AF-A0A925RCT8-F1
#
_entry.id   AF-A0A925RCT8-F1
#
_cell.length_a   1.000
_cell.length_b   1.000
_cell.length_c   1.000
_cell.angle_alpha   90.00
_cell.angle_beta   90.00
_cell.angle_gamma   90.00
#
_symmetry.space_group_name_H-M   'P 1'
#
loop_
_entity.id
_entity.type
_entity.pdbx_description
1 polymer ?
#
loop_
_entity_poly.entity_id
_entity_poly.type
_entity_poly.pdbx_seq_one_letter_code
_entity_poly.pdbx_strand_id
1 'polypeptide(L)'
;MMSRIRFIRLRPSPAVGFKSQIPLLPPVEIVRPKVRWTAHTISTIVSTLLHTTIVCILAGIVIAGRFTETAAPLDATFTLEKADGGDLDFGNAEIEIDLPNENANPMPEMVVSSSIPVTAMTESRVALAALPSVESPASDKSGGAKRGRGAGKGKAGTADGPGESDNKGEGKVTFFGKEVQANSVAFVIDASKSMYGMRFQRARTELVNALSKLQPNQSFFVVFYTNETYPMFFPDNTIELIPADQRNLGRVFDWIGQSQVQGGTQPQLAIALTMKLKPDVVFFLSDGDIPPETQGIVKYHNSRSVVHTITFGSDAGAGIMRQIALRNGGEYRFIPDGF
;
A
#
# COMPACT_ATOMS: atom_id res chain seq x y z
N MET A 1 -24.66 35.34 -102.98
CA MET A 1 -23.63 34.93 -102.01
C MET A 1 -24.27 33.94 -101.04
N MET A 2 -24.20 32.64 -101.33
CA MET A 2 -24.93 31.58 -100.61
C MET A 2 -24.10 31.05 -99.43
N SER A 3 -24.69 31.03 -98.24
CA SER A 3 -24.10 30.50 -97.00
C SER A 3 -24.39 29.01 -96.83
N ARG A 4 -23.38 28.28 -96.35
CA ARG A 4 -23.28 26.82 -96.29
C ARG A 4 -23.88 26.26 -94.99
N ILE A 5 -24.68 25.21 -95.10
CA ILE A 5 -25.10 24.37 -93.97
C ILE A 5 -24.31 23.05 -94.04
N ARG A 6 -23.51 22.75 -93.01
CA ARG A 6 -22.75 21.50 -92.87
C ARG A 6 -23.55 20.51 -92.03
N PHE A 7 -23.86 19.34 -92.60
CA PHE A 7 -24.34 18.17 -91.87
C PHE A 7 -23.16 17.39 -91.27
N ILE A 8 -23.21 17.14 -89.96
CA ILE A 8 -22.22 16.38 -89.19
C ILE A 8 -22.63 14.90 -89.25
N ARG A 9 -21.77 14.05 -89.84
CA ARG A 9 -21.88 12.58 -89.84
C ARG A 9 -21.24 12.03 -88.57
N LEU A 10 -22.02 11.39 -87.71
CA LEU A 10 -21.55 10.60 -86.56
C LEU A 10 -20.87 9.32 -87.07
N ARG A 11 -19.65 9.04 -86.59
CA ARG A 11 -18.95 7.76 -86.78
C ARG A 11 -19.15 6.87 -85.54
N PRO A 12 -19.37 5.56 -85.69
CA PRO A 12 -19.47 4.65 -84.56
C PRO A 12 -18.09 4.38 -83.93
N SER A 13 -18.05 4.36 -82.60
CA SER A 13 -16.85 4.04 -81.79
C SER A 13 -16.50 2.55 -81.84
N PRO A 14 -15.21 2.18 -81.86
CA PRO A 14 -14.78 0.78 -81.78
C PRO A 14 -14.83 0.26 -80.34
N ALA A 15 -15.16 -1.03 -80.21
CA ALA A 15 -15.25 -1.78 -78.96
C ALA A 15 -13.93 -1.85 -78.19
N VAL A 16 -13.99 -1.58 -76.89
CA VAL A 16 -12.88 -1.72 -75.95
C VAL A 16 -12.83 -3.16 -75.46
N GLY A 17 -11.80 -3.90 -75.87
CA GLY A 17 -11.50 -5.25 -75.36
C GLY A 17 -10.92 -5.17 -73.96
N PHE A 18 -11.63 -5.71 -72.97
CA PHE A 18 -11.18 -5.82 -71.59
C PHE A 18 -10.24 -7.03 -71.45
N LYS A 19 -8.91 -6.81 -71.49
CA LYS A 19 -7.92 -7.83 -71.09
C LYS A 19 -7.79 -7.80 -69.57
N SER A 20 -8.29 -8.85 -68.90
CA SER A 20 -8.06 -9.09 -67.48
C SER A 20 -6.61 -9.53 -67.24
N GLN A 21 -5.76 -8.59 -66.84
CA GLN A 21 -4.47 -8.92 -66.22
C GLN A 21 -4.66 -9.00 -64.70
N ILE A 22 -4.68 -10.22 -64.18
CA ILE A 22 -4.57 -10.48 -62.73
C ILE A 22 -3.07 -10.42 -62.40
N PRO A 23 -2.59 -9.52 -61.54
CA PRO A 23 -1.19 -9.52 -61.13
C PRO A 23 -0.93 -10.72 -60.20
N LEU A 24 0.03 -11.57 -60.61
CA LEU A 24 0.57 -12.65 -59.77
C LEU A 24 1.31 -12.02 -58.59
N LEU A 25 0.81 -12.23 -57.38
CA LEU A 25 1.51 -11.85 -56.15
C LEU A 25 2.80 -12.68 -56.01
N PRO A 26 3.92 -12.08 -55.57
CA PRO A 26 5.14 -12.82 -55.30
C PRO A 26 4.95 -13.80 -54.13
N PRO A 27 5.70 -14.92 -54.09
CA PRO A 27 5.59 -15.89 -53.01
C PRO A 27 5.96 -15.26 -51.66
N VAL A 28 5.11 -15.49 -50.65
CA VAL A 28 5.35 -15.08 -49.27
C VAL A 28 6.48 -15.93 -48.69
N GLU A 29 7.64 -15.32 -48.48
CA GLU A 29 8.78 -15.96 -47.83
C GLU A 29 8.52 -16.02 -46.32
N ILE A 30 8.24 -17.22 -45.79
CA ILE A 30 8.00 -17.42 -44.36
C ILE A 30 9.34 -17.36 -43.63
N VAL A 31 9.68 -16.19 -43.11
CA VAL A 31 10.84 -15.99 -42.24
C VAL A 31 10.62 -16.78 -40.95
N ARG A 32 11.30 -17.94 -40.82
CA ARG A 32 11.35 -18.67 -39.54
C ARG A 32 12.26 -17.90 -38.58
N PRO A 33 11.79 -17.50 -37.38
CA PRO A 33 12.64 -16.82 -36.42
C PRO A 33 13.76 -17.76 -35.97
N LYS A 34 15.03 -17.40 -36.22
CA LYS A 34 16.18 -18.04 -35.60
C LYS A 34 16.16 -17.71 -34.12
N VAL A 35 15.72 -18.67 -33.29
CA VAL A 35 15.82 -18.58 -31.83
C VAL A 35 17.30 -18.59 -31.47
N ARG A 36 17.84 -17.39 -31.20
CA ARG A 36 19.20 -17.23 -30.66
C ARG A 36 19.12 -17.37 -29.15
N TRP A 37 19.45 -18.57 -28.65
CA TRP A 37 19.72 -18.77 -27.23
C TRP A 37 20.91 -17.88 -26.87
N THR A 38 20.65 -16.77 -26.18
CA THR A 38 21.71 -15.92 -25.65
C THR A 38 22.26 -16.60 -24.39
N ALA A 39 23.57 -16.48 -24.14
CA ALA A 39 24.24 -17.10 -22.98
C ALA A 39 23.57 -16.78 -21.61
N HIS A 40 22.73 -15.75 -21.56
CA HIS A 40 21.94 -15.35 -20.39
C HIS A 40 20.91 -16.41 -19.96
N THR A 41 20.30 -17.18 -20.87
CA THR A 41 19.29 -18.18 -20.49
C THR A 41 19.89 -19.43 -19.84
N ILE A 42 21.14 -19.75 -20.18
CA ILE A 42 21.86 -20.88 -19.57
C ILE A 42 22.28 -20.51 -18.14
N SER A 43 22.71 -19.26 -17.93
CA SER A 43 23.09 -18.75 -16.61
C SER A 43 21.94 -18.74 -15.61
N THR A 44 20.73 -18.35 -16.03
CA THR A 44 19.54 -18.37 -15.16
C THR A 44 19.14 -19.80 -14.77
N ILE A 45 19.28 -20.76 -15.67
CA ILE A 45 18.94 -22.18 -15.39
C ILE A 45 19.94 -22.80 -14.41
N VAL A 46 21.24 -22.52 -14.56
CA VAL A 46 22.27 -22.99 -13.62
C VAL A 46 22.06 -22.37 -12.24
N SER A 47 21.71 -21.08 -12.19
CA SER A 47 21.43 -20.38 -10.91
C SER A 47 20.22 -20.95 -10.18
N THR A 48 19.12 -21.26 -10.89
CA THR A 48 17.92 -21.83 -10.26
C THR A 48 18.16 -23.26 -9.78
N LEU A 49 18.95 -24.07 -10.49
CA LEU A 49 19.38 -25.39 -10.05
C LEU A 49 20.25 -25.33 -8.78
N LEU A 50 21.18 -24.37 -8.71
CA LEU A 50 22.01 -24.17 -7.51
C LEU A 50 21.14 -23.76 -6.30
N HIS A 51 20.20 -22.83 -6.48
CA HIS A 51 19.38 -22.36 -5.38
C HIS A 51 18.39 -23.42 -4.90
N THR A 52 17.79 -24.19 -5.81
CA THR A 52 16.89 -25.29 -5.45
C THR A 52 17.61 -26.41 -4.71
N THR A 53 18.82 -26.78 -5.12
CA THR A 53 19.63 -27.79 -4.40
C THR A 53 20.01 -27.32 -2.99
N ILE A 54 20.42 -26.07 -2.81
CA ILE A 54 20.72 -25.50 -1.48
C ILE A 54 19.50 -25.52 -0.58
N VAL A 55 18.33 -25.12 -1.09
CA VAL A 55 17.07 -25.13 -0.32
C VAL A 55 16.68 -26.55 0.10
N CYS A 56 16.84 -27.55 -0.78
CA CYS A 56 16.58 -28.95 -0.45
C CYS A 56 17.52 -29.50 0.64
N ILE A 57 18.81 -29.13 0.60
CA ILE A 57 19.78 -29.54 1.63
C ILE A 57 19.42 -28.92 2.98
N LEU A 58 19.10 -27.61 3.01
CA LEU A 58 18.70 -26.92 4.24
C LEU A 58 17.40 -27.49 4.81
N ALA A 59 16.41 -27.78 3.95
CA ALA A 59 15.18 -28.45 4.36
C ALA A 59 15.47 -29.85 4.94
N GLY A 60 16.37 -30.61 4.31
CA GLY A 60 16.81 -31.91 4.80
C GLY A 60 17.46 -31.85 6.19
N ILE A 61 18.31 -30.85 6.44
CA ILE A 61 18.96 -30.63 7.75
C ILE A 61 17.92 -30.27 8.81
N VAL A 62 16.98 -29.37 8.50
CA VAL A 62 15.91 -28.99 9.44
C VAL A 62 15.02 -30.19 9.75
N ILE A 63 14.67 -31.00 8.75
CA ILE A 63 13.86 -32.20 8.95
C ILE A 63 14.65 -33.25 9.76
N ALA A 64 15.92 -33.49 9.45
CA ALA A 64 16.78 -34.42 10.19
C ALA A 64 16.97 -34.00 11.66
N GLY A 65 17.15 -32.70 11.93
CA GLY A 65 17.23 -32.15 13.28
C GLY A 65 15.91 -32.22 14.06
N ARG A 66 14.78 -32.44 13.39
CA ARG A 66 13.46 -32.66 14.03
C ARG A 66 13.21 -34.14 14.36
N PHE A 67 14.01 -35.06 13.82
CA PHE A 67 13.91 -36.49 14.08
C PHE A 67 14.86 -37.00 15.19
N THR A 68 15.79 -36.17 15.68
CA THR A 68 16.72 -36.55 16.76
C THR A 68 16.18 -36.35 18.17
N GLU A 69 14.90 -36.03 18.34
CA GLU A 69 14.24 -35.98 19.65
C GLU A 69 13.20 -37.09 19.80
N THR A 70 13.61 -38.37 19.85
CA THR A 70 12.87 -39.41 20.57
C THR A 70 13.75 -40.63 20.89
N ALA A 71 13.83 -40.94 22.20
CA ALA A 71 14.37 -42.15 22.86
C ALA A 71 15.90 -42.38 22.79
N ALA A 72 16.65 -42.66 23.87
CA ALA A 72 16.39 -43.22 25.20
C ALA A 72 17.53 -42.84 26.19
N PRO A 73 17.39 -43.01 27.53
CA PRO A 73 18.48 -42.77 28.47
C PRO A 73 19.48 -43.93 28.42
N LEU A 74 20.76 -43.62 28.23
CA LEU A 74 21.85 -44.59 28.34
C LEU A 74 22.55 -44.39 29.68
N ASP A 75 22.29 -45.32 30.60
CA ASP A 75 23.14 -45.62 31.74
C ASP A 75 24.53 -46.02 31.20
N ALA A 76 25.50 -45.13 31.31
CA ALA A 76 26.90 -45.43 31.02
C ALA A 76 27.60 -45.83 32.32
N THR A 77 27.46 -47.10 32.69
CA THR A 77 28.38 -47.78 33.60
C THR A 77 29.75 -47.83 32.94
N PHE A 78 30.69 -47.00 33.41
CA PHE A 78 32.08 -47.03 32.96
C PHE A 78 32.86 -48.05 33.80
N THR A 79 33.10 -49.23 33.23
CA THR A 79 34.12 -50.17 33.70
C THR A 79 35.49 -49.68 33.25
N LEU A 80 36.34 -49.26 34.18
CA LEU A 80 37.76 -49.03 33.90
C LEU A 80 38.52 -50.35 34.07
N GLU A 81 39.01 -50.84 32.94
CA GLU A 81 39.99 -51.91 32.81
C GLU A 81 41.33 -51.44 33.39
N LYS A 82 41.93 -52.31 34.20
CA LYS A 82 43.20 -52.11 34.88
C LYS A 82 44.36 -52.29 33.90
N ALA A 83 45.19 -51.26 33.74
CA ALA A 83 46.54 -51.37 33.18
C ALA A 83 47.51 -50.45 33.94
N ASP A 84 48.27 -51.12 34.81
CA ASP A 84 49.68 -50.94 35.18
C ASP A 84 50.36 -49.55 35.20
N GLY A 85 50.83 -49.17 36.40
CA GLY A 85 52.20 -48.71 36.62
C GLY A 85 52.52 -47.22 36.46
N GLY A 86 52.58 -46.49 37.58
CA GLY A 86 53.39 -45.26 37.69
C GLY A 86 52.87 -44.25 38.73
N ASP A 87 53.39 -44.32 39.95
CA ASP A 87 53.25 -43.28 40.99
C ASP A 87 53.75 -41.93 40.47
N LEU A 88 52.95 -40.86 40.61
CA LEU A 88 53.44 -39.50 40.87
C LEU A 88 52.38 -38.70 41.68
N ASP A 89 52.63 -38.62 42.98
CA ASP A 89 52.00 -37.72 43.96
C ASP A 89 52.48 -36.28 43.75
N PHE A 90 51.57 -35.31 43.63
CA PHE A 90 51.80 -33.93 44.10
C PHE A 90 50.46 -33.22 44.42
N GLY A 91 50.16 -33.14 45.71
CA GLY A 91 49.99 -31.87 46.43
C GLY A 91 48.87 -30.91 46.02
N ASN A 92 47.90 -30.76 46.91
CA ASN A 92 46.88 -29.72 46.92
C ASN A 92 47.51 -28.31 46.82
N ALA A 93 47.21 -27.58 45.75
CA ALA A 93 47.54 -26.16 45.62
C ALA A 93 46.24 -25.34 45.59
N GLU A 94 46.02 -24.56 46.65
CA GLU A 94 45.05 -23.48 46.69
C GLU A 94 45.42 -22.42 45.64
N ILE A 95 44.45 -22.03 44.82
CA ILE A 95 44.61 -20.93 43.86
C ILE A 95 43.99 -19.68 44.49
N GLU A 96 44.87 -18.80 44.95
CA GLU A 96 44.58 -17.44 45.39
C GLU A 96 44.43 -16.55 44.15
N ILE A 97 43.24 -15.96 43.94
CA ILE A 97 42.99 -15.02 42.84
C ILE A 97 42.90 -13.61 43.44
N ASP A 98 43.93 -12.82 43.17
CA ASP A 98 44.06 -11.40 43.51
C ASP A 98 43.15 -10.55 42.60
N LEU A 99 42.26 -9.75 43.20
CA LEU A 99 41.36 -8.82 42.50
C LEU A 99 41.78 -7.38 42.81
N PRO A 100 42.01 -6.51 41.79
CA PRO A 100 42.27 -5.11 42.04
C PRO A 100 40.99 -4.36 42.44
N ASN A 101 41.09 -3.70 43.59
CA ASN A 101 40.10 -2.83 44.22
C ASN A 101 40.00 -1.48 43.46
N GLU A 102 38.82 -1.16 42.91
CA GLU A 102 38.46 0.19 42.50
C GLU A 102 37.12 0.59 43.12
N ASN A 103 37.19 1.63 43.96
CA ASN A 103 36.13 2.21 44.78
C ASN A 103 35.35 3.26 43.98
N ALA A 104 34.03 3.11 43.80
CA ALA A 104 33.08 4.23 43.70
C ALA A 104 31.60 3.80 43.77
N ASN A 105 30.98 4.11 44.92
CA ASN A 105 29.57 4.47 45.18
C ASN A 105 28.39 3.53 44.79
N PRO A 106 27.48 3.20 45.73
CA PRO A 106 26.31 2.36 45.46
C PRO A 106 25.16 3.13 44.78
N MET A 107 24.62 2.57 43.70
CA MET A 107 23.31 2.94 43.14
C MET A 107 22.18 2.23 43.90
N PRO A 108 20.99 2.84 44.03
CA PRO A 108 19.89 2.29 44.82
C PRO A 108 19.18 1.12 44.11
N GLU A 109 18.79 0.12 44.89
CA GLU A 109 18.01 -1.05 44.47
C GLU A 109 16.66 -0.65 43.87
N MET A 110 16.37 -1.13 42.66
CA MET A 110 15.03 -1.14 42.08
C MET A 110 14.35 -2.44 42.46
N VAL A 111 13.44 -2.37 43.44
CA VAL A 111 12.60 -3.49 43.88
C VAL A 111 11.55 -3.77 42.80
N VAL A 112 11.73 -4.86 42.04
CA VAL A 112 10.67 -5.40 41.18
C VAL A 112 9.84 -6.38 41.99
N SER A 113 8.75 -5.89 42.57
CA SER A 113 7.75 -6.76 43.22
C SER A 113 6.81 -7.32 42.17
N SER A 114 7.04 -8.56 41.80
CA SER A 114 6.10 -9.43 41.07
C SER A 114 4.95 -9.85 41.98
N SER A 115 3.69 -9.56 41.61
CA SER A 115 2.52 -10.41 41.90
C SER A 115 1.21 -9.75 41.45
N ILE A 116 0.61 -10.24 40.36
CA ILE A 116 -0.85 -10.26 40.21
C ILE A 116 -1.24 -11.64 39.61
N PRO A 117 -2.17 -12.37 40.25
CA PRO A 117 -2.52 -13.74 39.87
C PRO A 117 -3.35 -13.82 38.58
N VAL A 118 -3.05 -14.85 37.78
CA VAL A 118 -3.86 -15.32 36.67
C VAL A 118 -5.14 -15.91 37.24
N THR A 119 -6.30 -15.30 36.99
CA THR A 119 -7.58 -15.98 37.14
C THR A 119 -8.63 -15.40 36.18
N ALA A 120 -9.32 -16.32 35.49
CA ALA A 120 -10.57 -16.18 34.76
C ALA A 120 -10.54 -15.41 33.41
N MET A 121 -10.13 -16.10 32.34
CA MET A 121 -10.77 -15.90 31.04
C MET A 121 -11.93 -16.89 30.94
N THR A 122 -13.15 -16.39 31.17
CA THR A 122 -14.38 -17.06 30.75
C THR A 122 -14.91 -16.31 29.54
N GLU A 123 -15.15 -17.06 28.47
CA GLU A 123 -15.59 -16.56 27.17
C GLU A 123 -16.87 -15.72 27.28
N SER A 124 -16.82 -14.50 26.78
CA SER A 124 -18.03 -13.78 26.37
C SER A 124 -18.05 -13.76 24.84
N ARG A 125 -18.70 -14.77 24.26
CA ARG A 125 -19.12 -14.75 22.86
C ARG A 125 -20.30 -13.77 22.75
N VAL A 126 -20.05 -12.57 22.26
CA VAL A 126 -21.13 -11.70 21.78
C VAL A 126 -21.29 -11.95 20.29
N ALA A 127 -22.43 -12.56 19.96
CA ALA A 127 -22.90 -12.79 18.62
C ALA A 127 -23.03 -11.45 17.87
N LEU A 128 -22.47 -11.38 16.67
CA LEU A 128 -22.62 -10.28 15.74
C LEU A 128 -24.07 -10.30 15.21
N ALA A 129 -24.93 -9.52 15.85
CA ALA A 129 -26.32 -9.33 15.43
C ALA A 129 -26.38 -8.57 14.10
N ALA A 130 -27.38 -8.96 13.31
CA ALA A 130 -27.66 -8.56 11.94
C ALA A 130 -27.71 -7.04 11.71
N LEU A 131 -27.17 -6.63 10.56
CA LEU A 131 -27.35 -5.30 9.97
C LEU A 131 -28.83 -5.12 9.56
N PRO A 132 -29.50 -4.01 9.95
CA PRO A 132 -30.79 -3.68 9.34
C PRO A 132 -30.58 -3.03 7.97
N SER A 133 -31.27 -3.57 6.96
CA SER A 133 -31.44 -2.98 5.65
C SER A 133 -32.16 -1.62 5.75
N VAL A 134 -31.58 -0.59 5.13
CA VAL A 134 -32.21 0.73 5.01
C VAL A 134 -32.95 0.79 3.67
N GLU A 135 -34.27 0.82 3.78
CA GLU A 135 -35.21 1.02 2.68
C GLU A 135 -35.48 2.52 2.47
N SER A 136 -35.53 2.94 1.22
CA SER A 136 -35.79 4.32 0.79
C SER A 136 -37.22 4.78 1.13
N PRO A 137 -37.47 6.09 1.35
CA PRO A 137 -38.69 6.57 1.97
C PRO A 137 -39.84 6.74 0.96
N ALA A 138 -41.02 6.26 1.36
CA ALA A 138 -42.29 6.61 0.74
C ALA A 138 -42.95 7.79 1.47
N SER A 139 -43.51 8.67 0.66
CA SER A 139 -44.41 9.79 0.97
C SER A 139 -45.55 9.41 1.92
N ASP A 140 -45.81 10.24 2.95
CA ASP A 140 -47.19 10.66 3.19
C ASP A 140 -47.34 12.01 3.92
N LYS A 141 -48.43 12.69 3.59
CA LYS A 141 -48.81 14.04 4.00
C LYS A 141 -49.64 14.05 5.30
N SER A 142 -49.36 14.99 6.19
CA SER A 142 -50.33 15.69 7.07
C SER A 142 -49.52 16.69 7.92
N GLY A 143 -49.68 18.00 7.84
CA GLY A 143 -50.85 18.75 8.31
C GLY A 143 -50.47 19.49 9.61
N GLY A 144 -50.13 20.78 9.53
CA GLY A 144 -49.76 21.56 10.73
C GLY A 144 -49.34 23.00 10.44
N ALA A 145 -50.31 23.88 10.24
CA ALA A 145 -50.13 25.30 9.99
C ALA A 145 -49.56 26.06 11.20
N LYS A 146 -48.50 26.85 10.99
CA LYS A 146 -48.27 28.10 11.75
C LYS A 146 -47.81 29.22 10.81
N ARG A 147 -48.65 30.26 10.74
CA ARG A 147 -48.47 31.51 9.98
C ARG A 147 -47.36 32.35 10.61
N GLY A 148 -46.35 32.69 9.83
CA GLY A 148 -45.45 33.82 10.07
C GLY A 148 -45.49 34.75 8.86
N ARG A 149 -46.06 35.95 9.03
CA ARG A 149 -46.13 37.00 8.01
C ARG A 149 -44.74 37.62 7.81
N GLY A 150 -44.25 37.63 6.58
CA GLY A 150 -43.11 38.44 6.14
C GLY A 150 -43.37 38.90 4.71
N ALA A 151 -43.74 40.16 4.54
CA ALA A 151 -44.01 40.78 3.25
C ALA A 151 -42.70 41.08 2.53
N GLY A 152 -42.46 40.46 1.38
CA GLY A 152 -41.36 40.75 0.47
C GLY A 152 -41.84 40.70 -0.96
N LYS A 153 -42.01 41.88 -1.56
CA LYS A 153 -42.48 42.11 -2.93
C LYS A 153 -41.30 41.87 -3.89
N GLY A 154 -41.37 40.83 -4.72
CA GLY A 154 -40.30 40.48 -5.67
C GLY A 154 -40.82 39.70 -6.88
N LYS A 155 -41.07 40.46 -7.95
CA LYS A 155 -41.20 40.13 -9.38
C LYS A 155 -41.10 38.65 -9.83
N ALA A 156 -42.11 38.25 -10.59
CA ALA A 156 -42.13 37.08 -11.46
C ALA A 156 -40.95 37.07 -12.44
N GLY A 157 -40.34 35.89 -12.60
CA GLY A 157 -39.34 35.56 -13.62
C GLY A 157 -39.54 34.10 -14.02
N THR A 158 -39.58 33.91 -15.33
CA THR A 158 -39.97 32.74 -16.11
C THR A 158 -39.07 31.51 -15.89
N ALA A 159 -39.64 30.33 -16.10
CA ALA A 159 -38.93 29.06 -16.22
C ALA A 159 -37.89 29.08 -17.34
N ASP A 160 -36.73 28.44 -17.15
CA ASP A 160 -35.97 27.69 -18.16
C ASP A 160 -34.69 27.05 -17.56
N GLY A 161 -34.50 25.74 -17.81
CA GLY A 161 -33.21 25.05 -17.77
C GLY A 161 -32.86 24.23 -16.51
N PRO A 162 -32.52 22.93 -16.61
CA PRO A 162 -31.72 22.27 -15.58
C PRO A 162 -30.31 22.88 -15.66
N GLY A 163 -29.92 23.60 -14.60
CA GLY A 163 -28.56 24.12 -14.49
C GLY A 163 -27.57 22.97 -14.40
N GLU A 164 -26.84 22.75 -15.49
CA GLU A 164 -25.53 22.10 -15.47
C GLU A 164 -24.66 22.90 -14.49
N SER A 165 -24.53 22.38 -13.27
CA SER A 165 -23.66 23.00 -12.28
C SER A 165 -22.23 22.69 -12.68
N ASP A 166 -21.62 23.58 -13.46
CA ASP A 166 -20.17 23.71 -13.67
C ASP A 166 -19.46 24.10 -12.35
N ASN A 167 -19.70 23.34 -11.27
CA ASN A 167 -18.91 23.42 -10.06
C ASN A 167 -17.58 22.72 -10.33
N LYS A 168 -16.71 23.41 -11.08
CA LYS A 168 -15.24 23.23 -11.07
C LYS A 168 -14.65 23.68 -9.71
N GLY A 169 -15.37 23.45 -8.62
CA GLY A 169 -14.86 23.58 -7.27
C GLY A 169 -14.08 22.32 -6.94
N GLU A 170 -12.86 22.49 -6.44
CA GLU A 170 -12.07 21.39 -5.91
C GLU A 170 -12.87 20.68 -4.81
N GLY A 171 -13.03 19.36 -4.94
CA GLY A 171 -13.73 18.57 -3.94
C GLY A 171 -12.99 18.58 -2.60
N LYS A 172 -13.72 18.49 -1.49
CA LYS A 172 -13.13 18.44 -0.15
C LYS A 172 -12.64 17.03 0.17
N VAL A 173 -11.48 16.93 0.82
CA VAL A 173 -10.95 15.70 1.38
C VAL A 173 -10.68 15.92 2.87
N THR A 174 -11.06 14.97 3.72
CA THR A 174 -10.77 15.02 5.15
C THR A 174 -10.13 13.74 5.61
N PHE A 175 -8.96 13.83 6.25
CA PHE A 175 -8.26 12.68 6.81
C PHE A 175 -7.66 13.05 8.18
N PHE A 176 -7.96 12.25 9.21
CA PHE A 176 -7.59 12.55 10.60
C PHE A 176 -7.93 13.99 11.03
N GLY A 177 -9.11 14.47 10.62
CA GLY A 177 -9.60 15.81 10.92
C GLY A 177 -8.87 16.95 10.21
N LYS A 178 -7.96 16.68 9.26
CA LYS A 178 -7.40 17.68 8.35
C LYS A 178 -8.26 17.75 7.09
N GLU A 179 -8.96 18.87 6.92
CA GLU A 179 -9.74 19.17 5.71
C GLU A 179 -8.92 19.99 4.72
N VAL A 180 -8.99 19.61 3.44
CA VAL A 180 -8.32 20.27 2.30
C VAL A 180 -9.23 20.25 1.07
N GLN A 181 -8.97 21.14 0.12
CA GLN A 181 -9.57 21.10 -1.22
C GLN A 181 -8.56 20.49 -2.20
N ALA A 182 -8.99 19.52 -3.00
CA ALA A 182 -8.14 18.86 -4.00
C ALA A 182 -8.99 18.17 -5.08
N ASN A 183 -8.56 18.24 -6.34
CA ASN A 183 -9.12 17.40 -7.41
C ASN A 183 -8.50 16.01 -7.41
N SER A 184 -7.24 15.89 -6.99
CA SER A 184 -6.52 14.62 -6.89
C SER A 184 -5.81 14.48 -5.54
N VAL A 185 -6.01 13.33 -4.88
CA VAL A 185 -5.42 13.07 -3.56
C VAL A 185 -4.73 11.70 -3.52
N ALA A 186 -3.59 11.63 -2.83
CA ALA A 186 -2.94 10.35 -2.56
C ALA A 186 -2.76 10.10 -1.06
N PHE A 187 -2.88 8.84 -0.65
CA PHE A 187 -2.69 8.39 0.72
C PHE A 187 -1.49 7.45 0.78
N VAL A 188 -0.45 7.84 1.51
CA VAL A 188 0.75 7.05 1.79
C VAL A 188 0.69 6.63 3.25
N ILE A 189 0.32 5.38 3.52
CA ILE A 189 -0.09 4.95 4.86
C ILE A 189 0.83 3.83 5.34
N ASP A 190 1.39 4.01 6.54
CA ASP A 190 2.23 3.03 7.22
C ASP A 190 1.41 1.79 7.62
N ALA A 191 1.91 0.63 7.23
CA ALA A 191 1.38 -0.67 7.60
C ALA A 191 2.47 -1.55 8.26
N SER A 192 3.51 -0.93 8.83
CA SER A 192 4.56 -1.63 9.56
C SER A 192 4.02 -2.32 10.82
N LYS A 193 4.81 -3.22 11.39
CA LYS A 193 4.40 -4.00 12.57
C LYS A 193 4.02 -3.14 13.78
N SER A 194 4.61 -1.95 13.95
CA SER A 194 4.31 -1.05 15.07
C SER A 194 2.94 -0.35 14.96
N MET A 195 2.30 -0.43 13.79
CA MET A 195 0.90 -0.06 13.56
C MET A 195 -0.09 -1.16 13.97
N TYR A 196 0.36 -2.35 14.39
CA TYR A 196 -0.52 -3.49 14.72
C TYR A 196 -1.64 -3.13 15.73
N GLY A 197 -2.80 -3.77 15.57
CA GLY A 197 -3.95 -3.57 16.45
C GLY A 197 -4.70 -2.28 16.16
N MET A 198 -4.98 -1.50 17.20
CA MET A 198 -5.88 -0.34 17.13
C MET A 198 -5.39 0.76 16.19
N ARG A 199 -4.07 0.96 16.06
CA ARG A 199 -3.52 2.03 15.21
C ARG A 199 -3.85 1.80 13.74
N PHE A 200 -3.57 0.61 13.21
CA PHE A 200 -3.89 0.27 11.83
C PHE A 200 -5.39 0.13 11.59
N GLN A 201 -6.15 -0.42 12.54
CA GLN A 201 -7.61 -0.44 12.44
C GLN A 201 -8.16 0.99 12.30
N ARG A 202 -7.69 1.93 13.12
CA ARG A 202 -8.10 3.32 13.03
C ARG A 202 -7.66 3.98 11.72
N ALA A 203 -6.42 3.75 11.28
CA ALA A 203 -5.94 4.25 10.00
C ALA A 203 -6.81 3.76 8.82
N ARG A 204 -7.20 2.48 8.81
CA ARG A 204 -8.12 1.92 7.81
C ARG A 204 -9.50 2.55 7.88
N THR A 205 -10.08 2.69 9.08
CA THR A 205 -11.39 3.33 9.25
C THR A 205 -11.38 4.77 8.76
N GLU A 206 -10.37 5.57 9.14
CA GLU A 206 -10.24 6.95 8.67
C GLU A 206 -10.00 7.03 7.16
N LEU A 207 -9.26 6.08 6.59
CA LEU A 207 -9.01 6.03 5.15
C LEU A 207 -10.28 5.71 4.37
N VAL A 208 -11.06 4.71 4.80
CA VAL A 208 -12.37 4.40 4.23
C VAL A 208 -13.32 5.60 4.36
N ASN A 209 -13.34 6.26 5.53
CA ASN A 209 -14.14 7.47 5.75
C ASN A 209 -13.74 8.61 4.80
N ALA A 210 -12.45 8.84 4.59
CA ALA A 210 -11.94 9.86 3.68
C ALA A 210 -12.35 9.57 2.22
N LEU A 211 -12.12 8.33 1.77
CA LEU A 211 -12.44 7.88 0.42
C LEU A 211 -13.95 7.88 0.14
N SER A 212 -14.78 7.50 1.11
CA SER A 212 -16.26 7.47 0.96
C SER A 212 -16.91 8.84 0.74
N LYS A 213 -16.19 9.92 1.08
CA LYS A 213 -16.66 11.31 0.93
C LYS A 213 -16.18 11.96 -0.36
N LEU A 214 -15.28 11.30 -1.09
CA LEU A 214 -14.79 11.81 -2.38
C LEU A 214 -15.94 11.89 -3.37
N GLN A 215 -15.92 12.96 -4.17
CA GLN A 215 -16.85 13.16 -5.26
C GLN A 215 -16.36 12.44 -6.52
N PRO A 216 -17.26 11.99 -7.44
CA PRO A 216 -16.85 11.25 -8.64
C PRO A 216 -15.89 12.00 -9.58
N ASN A 217 -15.83 13.34 -9.50
CA ASN A 217 -14.90 14.17 -10.25
C ASN A 217 -13.50 14.26 -9.60
N GLN A 218 -13.34 13.77 -8.36
CA GLN A 218 -12.04 13.66 -7.71
C GLN A 218 -11.37 12.33 -8.09
N SER A 219 -10.04 12.33 -8.12
CA SER A 219 -9.24 11.12 -8.32
C SER A 219 -8.42 10.80 -7.09
N PHE A 220 -8.16 9.51 -6.87
CA PHE A 220 -7.41 9.05 -5.70
C PHE A 220 -6.35 8.01 -6.05
N PHE A 221 -5.36 7.90 -5.16
CA PHE A 221 -4.40 6.81 -5.13
C PHE A 221 -4.11 6.43 -3.67
N VAL A 222 -3.97 5.14 -3.39
CA VAL A 222 -3.62 4.65 -2.05
C VAL A 222 -2.42 3.72 -2.17
N VAL A 223 -1.47 3.88 -1.25
CA VAL A 223 -0.33 2.98 -1.11
C VAL A 223 -0.08 2.70 0.37
N PHE A 224 0.01 1.41 0.69
CA PHE A 224 0.55 0.96 1.97
C PHE A 224 2.04 0.71 1.85
N TYR A 225 2.79 1.03 2.90
CA TYR A 225 4.21 0.74 2.95
C TYR A 225 4.59 0.05 4.25
N THR A 226 5.55 -0.86 4.11
CA THR A 226 6.22 -1.59 5.18
C THR A 226 7.72 -1.59 4.84
N ASN A 227 8.43 -2.71 4.97
CA ASN A 227 9.67 -2.97 4.23
C ASN A 227 9.45 -3.16 2.71
N GLU A 228 8.20 -3.26 2.27
CA GLU A 228 7.79 -3.33 0.87
C GLU A 228 6.73 -2.24 0.56
N THR A 229 6.34 -2.13 -0.70
CA THR A 229 5.34 -1.16 -1.15
C THR A 229 4.16 -1.89 -1.78
N TYR A 230 2.96 -1.60 -1.28
CA TYR A 230 1.70 -2.19 -1.73
C TYR A 230 0.77 -1.09 -2.26
N PRO A 231 0.85 -0.76 -3.55
CA PRO A 231 -0.14 0.11 -4.19
C PRO A 231 -1.53 -0.54 -4.15
N MET A 232 -2.57 0.28 -4.24
CA MET A 232 -3.96 -0.19 -4.28
C MET A 232 -4.15 -1.30 -5.33
N PHE A 233 -5.01 -2.27 -4.98
CA PHE A 233 -5.31 -3.47 -5.77
C PHE A 233 -4.18 -4.49 -5.90
N PHE A 234 -3.11 -4.39 -5.10
CA PHE A 234 -2.10 -5.44 -5.03
C PHE A 234 -2.74 -6.84 -4.83
N PRO A 235 -2.31 -7.88 -5.59
CA PRO A 235 -1.16 -7.90 -6.52
C PRO A 235 -1.44 -7.35 -7.93
N ASP A 236 -2.70 -7.24 -8.36
CA ASP A 236 -3.13 -6.68 -9.65
C ASP A 236 -3.12 -5.14 -9.65
N ASN A 237 -2.04 -4.57 -9.12
CA ASN A 237 -1.95 -3.17 -8.74
C ASN A 237 -2.22 -2.20 -9.89
N THR A 238 -2.66 -0.99 -9.54
CA THR A 238 -2.80 0.13 -10.48
C THR A 238 -1.98 1.31 -9.97
N ILE A 239 -1.01 1.78 -10.76
CA ILE A 239 -0.13 2.90 -10.42
C ILE A 239 -0.59 4.15 -11.19
N GLU A 240 -1.81 4.57 -10.92
CA GLU A 240 -2.47 5.72 -11.56
C GLU A 240 -3.42 6.39 -10.56
N LEU A 241 -3.70 7.68 -10.76
CA LEU A 241 -4.82 8.36 -10.10
C LEU A 241 -6.10 7.97 -10.82
N ILE A 242 -7.00 7.29 -10.11
CA ILE A 242 -8.27 6.82 -10.69
C ILE A 242 -9.45 7.62 -10.13
N PRO A 243 -10.54 7.80 -10.89
CA PRO A 243 -11.71 8.54 -10.42
C PRO A 243 -12.39 7.82 -9.24
N ALA A 244 -12.93 8.60 -8.31
CA ALA A 244 -13.72 8.13 -7.16
C ALA A 244 -15.15 7.72 -7.55
N ASP A 245 -15.27 6.89 -8.59
CA ASP A 245 -16.54 6.28 -8.98
C ASP A 245 -16.87 5.07 -8.09
N GLN A 246 -18.13 4.63 -8.13
CA GLN A 246 -18.62 3.53 -7.28
C GLN A 246 -17.84 2.22 -7.49
N ARG A 247 -17.38 1.94 -8.72
CA ARG A 247 -16.63 0.71 -9.04
C ARG A 247 -15.25 0.76 -8.40
N ASN A 248 -14.52 1.85 -8.56
CA ASN A 248 -13.17 2.01 -8.01
C ASN A 248 -13.20 2.09 -6.48
N LEU A 249 -14.19 2.77 -5.91
CA LEU A 249 -14.38 2.84 -4.46
C LEU A 249 -14.69 1.45 -3.87
N GLY A 250 -15.59 0.67 -4.49
CA GLY A 250 -15.86 -0.71 -4.04
C GLY A 250 -14.60 -1.58 -4.02
N ARG A 251 -13.83 -1.56 -5.13
CA ARG A 251 -12.57 -2.31 -5.23
C ARG A 251 -11.56 -1.90 -4.17
N VAL A 252 -11.42 -0.59 -3.88
CA VAL A 252 -10.39 -0.14 -2.93
C VAL A 252 -10.82 -0.44 -1.50
N PHE A 253 -12.12 -0.39 -1.19
CA PHE A 253 -12.63 -0.79 0.12
C PHE A 253 -12.39 -2.27 0.40
N ASP A 254 -12.61 -3.16 -0.58
CA ASP A 254 -12.31 -4.58 -0.45
C ASP A 254 -10.81 -4.82 -0.21
N TRP A 255 -9.96 -4.11 -0.96
CA TRP A 255 -8.50 -4.19 -0.83
C TRP A 255 -8.00 -3.67 0.53
N ILE A 256 -8.48 -2.49 0.98
CA ILE A 256 -8.21 -1.99 2.33
C ILE A 256 -8.70 -3.00 3.37
N GLY A 257 -9.88 -3.59 3.14
CA GLY A 257 -10.51 -4.68 3.89
C GLY A 257 -9.56 -5.83 4.24
N GLN A 258 -8.77 -6.24 3.26
CA GLN A 258 -7.89 -7.41 3.31
C GLN A 258 -6.45 -7.09 3.72
N SER A 259 -6.08 -5.81 3.75
CA SER A 259 -4.73 -5.38 4.13
C SER A 259 -4.37 -5.75 5.56
N GLN A 260 -3.12 -6.14 5.77
CA GLN A 260 -2.55 -6.51 7.06
C GLN A 260 -1.29 -5.71 7.32
N VAL A 261 -0.96 -5.53 8.60
CA VAL A 261 0.32 -4.97 8.99
C VAL A 261 1.42 -6.04 8.93
N GLN A 262 2.61 -5.67 8.47
CA GLN A 262 3.74 -6.58 8.45
C GLN A 262 5.07 -5.82 8.34
N GLY A 263 6.17 -6.51 8.66
CA GLY A 263 7.51 -6.03 8.36
C GLY A 263 7.93 -4.74 9.07
N GLY A 264 8.95 -4.09 8.50
CA GLY A 264 9.54 -2.84 8.99
C GLY A 264 8.98 -1.60 8.28
N THR A 265 9.77 -0.53 8.25
CA THR A 265 9.32 0.79 7.78
C THR A 265 10.26 1.37 6.72
N GLN A 266 9.84 1.31 5.45
CA GLN A 266 10.59 1.77 4.26
C GLN A 266 9.64 2.53 3.30
N PRO A 267 9.43 3.85 3.53
CA PRO A 267 8.49 4.64 2.73
C PRO A 267 9.03 5.07 1.36
N GLN A 268 10.31 4.82 1.06
CA GLN A 268 11.05 5.44 -0.04
C GLN A 268 10.38 5.19 -1.41
N LEU A 269 10.05 3.93 -1.73
CA LEU A 269 9.42 3.57 -2.99
C LEU A 269 7.96 4.03 -3.06
N ALA A 270 7.21 3.91 -1.95
CA ALA A 270 5.82 4.38 -1.86
C ALA A 270 5.71 5.88 -2.13
N ILE A 271 6.62 6.68 -1.56
CA ILE A 271 6.71 8.13 -1.81
C ILE A 271 7.09 8.39 -3.27
N ALA A 272 8.13 7.73 -3.79
CA ALA A 272 8.56 7.95 -5.17
C ALA A 272 7.45 7.65 -6.19
N LEU A 273 6.73 6.53 -6.02
CA LEU A 273 5.57 6.18 -6.85
C LEU A 273 4.47 7.24 -6.74
N THR A 274 4.11 7.64 -5.52
CA THR A 274 3.05 8.62 -5.28
C THR A 274 3.38 9.96 -5.91
N MET A 275 4.59 10.47 -5.73
CA MET A 275 5.01 11.78 -6.25
C MET A 275 5.09 11.79 -7.78
N LYS A 276 5.39 10.64 -8.41
CA LYS A 276 5.36 10.49 -9.88
C LYS A 276 3.96 10.75 -10.46
N LEU A 277 2.90 10.44 -9.70
CA LEU A 277 1.51 10.68 -10.12
C LEU A 277 1.10 12.15 -10.02
N LYS A 278 1.89 12.99 -9.33
CA LYS A 278 1.65 14.44 -9.16
C LYS A 278 0.23 14.80 -8.66
N PRO A 279 -0.30 14.14 -7.61
CA PRO A 279 -1.57 14.54 -7.01
C PRO A 279 -1.51 15.99 -6.49
N ASP A 280 -2.65 16.65 -6.35
CA ASP A 280 -2.70 17.99 -5.75
C ASP A 280 -2.30 17.91 -4.26
N VAL A 281 -2.80 16.89 -3.56
CA VAL A 281 -2.52 16.67 -2.13
C VAL A 281 -2.04 15.24 -1.86
N VAL A 282 -1.09 15.11 -0.94
CA VAL A 282 -0.66 13.84 -0.35
C VAL A 282 -0.90 13.88 1.15
N PHE A 283 -1.56 12.86 1.70
CA PHE A 283 -1.57 12.55 3.12
C PHE A 283 -0.56 11.44 3.41
N PHE A 284 0.45 11.73 4.22
CA PHE A 284 1.48 10.79 4.63
C PHE A 284 1.33 10.44 6.12
N LEU A 285 0.98 9.20 6.42
CA LEU A 285 0.80 8.68 7.78
C LEU A 285 1.98 7.77 8.17
N SER A 286 2.44 7.90 9.41
CA SER A 286 3.31 6.94 10.11
C SER A 286 2.99 6.91 11.59
N ASP A 287 3.46 5.91 12.33
CA ASP A 287 3.45 5.96 13.79
C ASP A 287 4.66 6.67 14.40
N GLY A 288 5.62 7.11 13.58
CA GLY A 288 6.75 7.92 14.01
C GLY A 288 8.11 7.25 13.86
N ASP A 289 8.19 5.97 13.52
CA ASP A 289 9.46 5.33 13.16
C ASP A 289 9.77 5.56 11.67
N ILE A 290 10.25 6.75 11.32
CA ILE A 290 10.52 7.14 9.93
C ILE A 290 12.01 7.33 9.68
N PRO A 291 12.58 6.70 8.64
CA PRO A 291 13.97 6.92 8.26
C PRO A 291 14.27 8.40 7.94
N PRO A 292 15.35 9.01 8.47
CA PRO A 292 15.68 10.41 8.27
C PRO A 292 15.79 10.84 6.80
N GLU A 293 16.24 9.95 5.91
CA GLU A 293 16.36 10.20 4.48
C GLU A 293 15.02 10.44 3.77
N THR A 294 13.90 10.05 4.40
CA THR A 294 12.54 10.23 3.86
C THR A 294 12.28 11.69 3.49
N GLN A 295 12.79 12.64 4.27
CA GLN A 295 12.66 14.07 3.95
C GLN A 295 13.34 14.43 2.63
N GLY A 296 14.55 13.91 2.39
CA GLY A 296 15.30 14.13 1.16
C GLY A 296 14.59 13.55 -0.05
N ILE A 297 13.97 12.39 0.11
CA ILE A 297 13.23 11.68 -0.95
C ILE A 297 11.96 12.43 -1.33
N VAL A 298 11.17 12.89 -0.35
CA VAL A 298 10.01 13.75 -0.63
C VAL A 298 10.45 15.00 -1.37
N LYS A 299 11.50 15.68 -0.89
CA LYS A 299 12.04 16.89 -1.55
C LYS A 299 12.51 16.62 -2.98
N TYR A 300 13.12 15.47 -3.23
CA TYR A 300 13.67 15.13 -4.55
C TYR A 300 12.57 14.80 -5.57
N HIS A 301 11.54 14.05 -5.16
CA HIS A 301 10.49 13.60 -6.08
C HIS A 301 9.30 14.55 -6.18
N ASN A 302 9.00 15.31 -5.12
CA ASN A 302 7.86 16.21 -5.15
C ASN A 302 8.16 17.45 -6.02
N SER A 303 7.31 17.68 -7.01
CA SER A 303 7.41 18.83 -7.92
C SER A 303 6.28 19.84 -7.75
N ARG A 304 5.16 19.47 -7.11
CA ARG A 304 4.00 20.36 -6.97
C ARG A 304 3.00 20.02 -5.87
N SER A 305 3.02 18.78 -5.36
CA SER A 305 1.99 18.30 -4.43
C SER A 305 2.11 18.97 -3.08
N VAL A 306 0.98 19.31 -2.47
CA VAL A 306 0.95 19.70 -1.05
C VAL A 306 1.02 18.43 -0.20
N VAL A 307 1.95 18.36 0.76
CA VAL A 307 2.13 17.15 1.58
C VAL A 307 1.74 17.42 3.04
N HIS A 308 0.61 16.86 3.45
CA HIS A 308 0.22 16.80 4.86
C HIS A 308 0.78 15.56 5.51
N THR A 309 1.32 15.69 6.72
CA THR A 309 1.90 14.58 7.47
C THR A 309 1.13 14.34 8.76
N ILE A 310 0.94 13.08 9.11
CA ILE A 310 0.32 12.66 10.35
C ILE A 310 1.25 11.66 11.05
N THR A 311 1.51 11.87 12.34
CA THR A 311 2.06 10.80 13.20
C THR A 311 0.99 10.26 14.16
N PHE A 312 0.99 8.95 14.35
CA PHE A 312 0.01 8.25 15.19
C PHE A 312 0.69 7.55 16.37
N GLY A 313 0.21 7.77 17.60
CA GLY A 313 0.65 7.10 18.81
C GLY A 313 1.97 7.63 19.36
N SER A 314 3.00 7.77 18.52
CA SER A 314 4.31 8.29 18.91
C SER A 314 4.68 9.59 18.17
N ASP A 315 5.42 10.45 18.88
CA ASP A 315 5.96 11.71 18.37
C ASP A 315 7.47 11.64 18.06
N ALA A 316 8.08 10.44 18.15
CA ALA A 316 9.51 10.25 17.88
C ALA A 316 9.92 10.78 16.48
N GLY A 317 9.09 10.55 15.47
CA GLY A 317 9.29 11.04 14.10
C GLY A 317 8.71 12.44 13.82
N ALA A 318 8.12 13.11 14.82
CA ALA A 318 7.40 14.36 14.63
C ALA A 318 8.27 15.47 14.03
N GLY A 319 9.56 15.52 14.41
CA GLY A 319 10.51 16.50 13.87
C GLY A 319 10.65 16.39 12.35
N ILE A 320 10.93 15.19 11.85
CA ILE A 320 11.07 14.90 10.41
C ILE A 320 9.73 15.15 9.70
N MET A 321 8.63 14.65 10.25
CA MET A 321 7.30 14.79 9.65
C MET A 321 6.83 16.24 9.57
N ARG A 322 7.10 17.05 10.59
CA ARG A 322 6.80 18.48 10.58
C ARG A 322 7.61 19.22 9.52
N GLN A 323 8.89 18.87 9.36
CA GLN A 323 9.71 19.48 8.32
C GLN A 323 9.28 19.05 6.91
N ILE A 324 8.84 17.80 6.72
CA ILE A 324 8.28 17.35 5.44
C ILE A 324 7.05 18.19 5.11
N ALA A 325 6.09 18.31 6.02
CA ALA A 325 4.89 19.11 5.77
C ALA A 325 5.23 20.57 5.45
N LEU A 326 6.02 21.22 6.31
CA LEU A 326 6.40 22.62 6.16
C LEU A 326 7.07 22.92 4.82
N ARG A 327 7.99 22.06 4.36
CA ARG A 327 8.73 22.25 3.11
C ARG A 327 7.89 22.00 1.84
N ASN A 328 6.73 21.37 1.98
CA ASN A 328 5.86 21.02 0.88
C ASN A 328 4.48 21.69 1.00
N GLY A 329 4.41 22.85 1.67
CA GLY A 329 3.20 23.67 1.77
C GLY A 329 2.04 23.03 2.56
N GLY A 330 2.31 21.94 3.29
CA GLY A 330 1.31 21.24 4.07
C GLY A 330 1.42 21.51 5.56
N GLU A 331 0.66 20.73 6.32
CA GLU A 331 0.56 20.82 7.78
C GLU A 331 0.81 19.46 8.41
N TYR A 332 1.36 19.49 9.61
CA TYR A 332 1.62 18.32 10.43
C TYR A 332 0.56 18.17 11.52
N ARG A 333 0.13 16.93 11.77
CA ARG A 333 -0.77 16.59 12.87
C ARG A 333 -0.25 15.40 13.67
N PHE A 334 -0.36 15.48 14.99
CA PHE A 334 -0.15 14.35 15.89
C PHE A 334 -1.50 13.78 16.33
N ILE A 335 -1.62 12.46 16.32
CA ILE A 335 -2.78 11.72 16.84
C ILE A 335 -2.27 10.83 17.98
N PRO A 336 -2.61 11.08 19.25
CA PRO A 336 -2.19 10.24 20.37
C PRO A 336 -2.91 8.88 20.36
N ASP A 337 -2.36 7.90 21.07
CA ASP A 337 -3.07 6.64 21.32
C ASP A 337 -4.36 6.91 22.14
N GLY A 338 -5.44 6.17 21.84
CA GLY A 338 -6.69 6.18 22.63
C GLY A 338 -7.81 7.12 22.13
N PHE A 339 -7.68 7.72 20.95
CA PHE A 339 -8.72 8.56 20.32
C PHE A 339 -9.29 7.98 19.02
#